data_AF-A0A399NP14-F1
#
_entry.id   AF-A0A399NP14-F1
#
_cell.length_a   1.000
_cell.length_b   1.000
_cell.length_c   1.000
_cell.angle_alpha   90.00
_cell.angle_beta   90.00
_cell.angle_gamma   90.00
#
_symmetry.space_group_name_H-M   'P 1'
#
loop_
_entity.id
_entity.type
_entity.pdbx_description
1 polymer ?
#
loop_
_entity_poly.entity_id
_entity_poly.type
_entity_poly.pdbx_seq_one_letter_code
_entity_poly.pdbx_strand_id
1 'polypeptide(L)'
;ELWWVGAHGGAGETTLARLAPGSRAAGRAWPAPVAGSPTSRVVVVARTDHSGLLAAQRVAREWASGQVAGLVDLVGLVLVADAPGRRPKELRQLEQLVAGGYPRAWTLPWIDAWRLGPADPADMGREHQRLLADLQLTASPR
;
A
#
# COMPACT_ATOMS: atom_id res chain seq x y z
N GLU A 1 2.58 9.52 12.27
CA GLU A 1 1.72 8.34 12.10
C GLU A 1 1.67 7.96 10.63
N LEU A 2 1.65 6.67 10.31
CA LEU A 2 1.58 6.17 8.92
C LEU A 2 0.18 5.62 8.61
N TRP A 3 -0.34 6.00 7.45
CA TRP A 3 -1.64 5.60 6.94
C TRP A 3 -1.50 4.76 5.69
N TRP A 4 -2.18 3.62 5.65
CA TRP A 4 -2.38 2.81 4.46
C TRP A 4 -3.68 3.24 3.79
N VAL A 5 -3.62 3.72 2.55
CA VAL A 5 -4.80 4.12 1.75
C VAL A 5 -5.02 3.10 0.65
N GLY A 6 -6.13 2.39 0.68
CA GLY A 6 -6.53 1.48 -0.38
C GLY A 6 -6.93 2.25 -1.63
N ALA A 7 -6.29 1.97 -2.77
CA ALA A 7 -6.73 2.53 -4.05
C ALA A 7 -8.11 2.02 -4.47
N HIS A 8 -8.52 0.85 -3.95
CA HIS A 8 -9.80 0.20 -4.23
C HIS A 8 -10.21 -0.72 -3.06
N GLY A 9 -11.43 -1.26 -3.11
CA GLY A 9 -11.89 -2.24 -2.12
C GLY A 9 -11.07 -3.54 -2.20
N GLY A 10 -10.68 -4.10 -1.05
CA GLY A 10 -9.89 -5.33 -0.99
C GLY A 10 -8.41 -5.16 -1.39
N ALA A 11 -7.88 -3.93 -1.35
CA ALA A 11 -6.49 -3.64 -1.70
C ALA A 11 -5.45 -4.28 -0.76
N GLY A 12 -5.81 -4.51 0.51
CA GLY A 12 -4.91 -5.06 1.53
C GLY A 12 -4.46 -4.06 2.60
N GLU A 13 -4.99 -2.83 2.61
CA GLU A 13 -4.65 -1.79 3.60
C GLU A 13 -4.92 -2.22 5.05
N THR A 14 -6.03 -2.91 5.31
CA THR A 14 -6.41 -3.38 6.66
C THR A 14 -5.52 -4.53 7.10
N THR A 15 -5.06 -5.34 6.15
CA THR A 15 -4.05 -6.38 6.38
C THR A 15 -2.72 -5.76 6.77
N LEU A 16 -2.23 -4.77 6.03
CA LEU A 16 -0.97 -4.09 6.36
C LEU A 16 -1.02 -3.34 7.69
N ALA A 17 -2.14 -2.66 7.98
CA ALA A 17 -2.36 -2.02 9.27
C ALA A 17 -2.30 -3.00 10.45
N ARG A 18 -2.82 -4.23 10.27
CA ARG A 18 -2.76 -5.29 11.28
C ARG A 18 -1.34 -5.82 11.48
N LEU A 19 -0.56 -5.92 10.42
CA LEU A 19 0.80 -6.47 10.45
C LEU A 19 1.85 -5.47 10.96
N ALA A 20 1.54 -4.16 10.92
CA ALA A 20 2.45 -3.09 11.27
C ALA A 20 1.88 -2.17 12.38
N PRO A 21 2.07 -2.50 13.67
CA PRO A 21 1.65 -1.65 14.77
C PRO A 21 2.17 -0.23 14.63
N GLY A 22 1.37 0.75 15.08
CA GLY A 22 1.69 2.17 14.92
C GLY A 22 1.33 2.75 13.54
N SER A 23 0.68 1.95 12.69
CA SER A 23 0.05 2.41 11.44
C SER A 23 -1.47 2.19 11.46
N ARG A 24 -2.19 2.85 10.54
CA ARG A 24 -3.66 2.76 10.44
C ARG A 24 -4.12 2.58 9.00
N ALA A 25 -5.23 1.88 8.82
CA ALA A 25 -5.93 1.86 7.53
C ALA A 25 -6.82 3.11 7.41
N ALA A 26 -6.78 3.77 6.26
CA ALA A 26 -7.56 4.96 5.95
C ALA A 26 -8.80 4.64 5.09
N GLY A 27 -8.94 3.40 4.61
CA GLY A 27 -9.93 3.11 3.59
C GLY A 27 -9.48 3.69 2.24
N ARG A 28 -10.46 4.08 1.43
CA ARG A 28 -10.22 4.65 0.10
C ARG A 28 -10.14 6.18 0.09
N ALA A 29 -9.82 6.78 1.22
CA ALA A 29 -9.80 8.23 1.38
C ALA A 29 -8.47 8.69 1.99
N TRP A 30 -8.01 9.87 1.57
CA TRP A 30 -6.87 10.52 2.22
C TRP A 30 -7.20 10.82 3.69
N PRO A 31 -6.25 10.60 4.61
CA PRO A 31 -6.46 10.98 6.00
C PRO A 31 -6.63 12.50 6.11
N ALA A 32 -7.68 12.93 6.81
CA ALA A 32 -7.87 14.34 7.13
C ALA A 32 -6.88 14.76 8.23
N PRO A 33 -6.08 15.81 8.02
CA PRO A 33 -5.17 16.28 9.06
C PRO A 33 -5.98 16.83 10.25
N VAL A 34 -5.56 16.47 11.46
CA VAL A 34 -6.04 17.11 12.67
C VAL A 34 -5.38 18.49 12.78
N ALA A 35 -6.15 19.53 13.04
CA ALA A 35 -5.63 20.90 13.14
C ALA A 35 -4.44 20.96 14.13
N GLY A 36 -3.32 21.53 13.67
CA GLY A 36 -2.08 21.63 14.46
C GLY A 36 -1.21 20.38 14.48
N SER A 37 -1.58 19.30 13.77
CA SER A 37 -0.75 18.10 13.62
C SER A 37 0.12 18.16 12.35
N PRO A 38 1.30 17.49 12.35
CA PRO A 38 2.09 17.31 11.13
C PRO A 38 1.30 16.59 10.02
N THR A 39 1.77 16.72 8.78
CA THR A 39 1.22 15.98 7.63
C THR A 39 1.19 14.48 7.91
N SER A 40 0.12 13.83 7.46
CA SER A 40 -0.01 12.38 7.59
C SER A 40 0.86 11.69 6.54
N ARG A 41 1.77 10.80 6.98
CA ARG A 41 2.54 9.93 6.06
C ARG A 41 1.60 8.90 5.45
N VAL A 42 1.52 8.82 4.14
CA VAL A 42 0.58 7.95 3.43
C VAL A 42 1.30 6.98 2.51
N VAL A 43 0.91 5.70 2.57
CA VAL A 43 1.29 4.70 1.57
C VAL A 43 0.02 4.19 0.90
N VAL A 44 -0.04 4.27 -0.42
CA VAL A 44 -1.17 3.73 -1.18
C VAL A 44 -1.00 2.23 -1.34
N VAL A 45 -2.09 1.47 -1.28
CA VAL A 45 -2.10 0.02 -1.44
C VAL A 45 -3.00 -0.34 -2.62
N ALA A 46 -2.53 -1.20 -3.51
CA ALA A 46 -3.32 -1.72 -4.61
C ALA A 46 -2.97 -3.17 -4.93
N ARG A 47 -3.91 -3.89 -5.52
CA ARG A 47 -3.66 -5.22 -6.09
C ARG A 47 -3.06 -5.10 -7.48
N THR A 48 -2.38 -6.16 -7.90
CA THR A 48 -1.65 -6.16 -9.16
C THR A 48 -2.46 -6.63 -10.37
N ASP A 49 -3.76 -6.80 -10.19
CA ASP A 49 -4.69 -6.97 -11.30
C ASP A 49 -4.92 -5.63 -12.04
N HIS A 50 -5.51 -5.71 -13.22
CA HIS A 50 -5.73 -4.54 -14.08
C HIS A 50 -6.54 -3.42 -13.38
N SER A 51 -7.61 -3.78 -12.67
CA SER A 51 -8.45 -2.79 -11.99
C SER A 51 -7.71 -2.15 -10.82
N GLY A 52 -6.96 -2.93 -10.06
CA GLY A 52 -6.12 -2.44 -8.97
C GLY A 52 -5.06 -1.45 -9.43
N LEU A 53 -4.33 -1.78 -10.51
CA LEU A 53 -3.31 -0.90 -11.09
C LEU A 53 -3.90 0.40 -11.65
N LEU A 54 -5.03 0.34 -12.34
CA LEU A 54 -5.71 1.56 -12.81
C LEU A 54 -6.25 2.41 -11.66
N ALA A 55 -6.68 1.78 -10.56
CA ALA A 55 -7.08 2.51 -9.37
C ALA A 55 -5.90 3.25 -8.74
N ALA A 56 -4.74 2.60 -8.58
CA ALA A 56 -3.52 3.25 -8.14
C ALA A 56 -3.13 4.41 -9.08
N GLN A 57 -3.23 4.22 -10.40
CA GLN A 57 -2.96 5.31 -11.34
C GLN A 57 -3.84 6.55 -11.11
N ARG A 58 -5.14 6.35 -10.79
CA ARG A 58 -6.04 7.47 -10.46
C ARG A 58 -5.61 8.19 -9.19
N VAL A 59 -5.24 7.44 -8.15
CA VAL A 59 -4.74 8.00 -6.88
C VAL A 59 -3.45 8.80 -7.10
N ALA A 60 -2.53 8.31 -7.93
CA ALA A 60 -1.30 9.03 -8.28
C ALA A 60 -1.60 10.37 -8.98
N ARG A 61 -2.58 10.37 -9.91
CA ARG A 61 -3.02 11.61 -10.60
C ARG A 61 -3.67 12.60 -9.64
N GLU A 62 -4.50 12.11 -8.72
CA GLU A 62 -5.13 12.96 -7.70
C GLU A 62 -4.08 13.63 -6.81
N TRP A 63 -3.10 12.87 -6.32
CA TRP A 63 -1.98 13.44 -5.58
C TRP A 63 -1.18 14.46 -6.40
N ALA A 64 -0.83 14.11 -7.65
CA ALA A 64 -0.07 14.96 -8.55
C ALA A 64 -0.82 16.26 -8.95
N SER A 65 -2.15 16.27 -8.84
CA SER A 65 -2.95 17.47 -9.08
C SER A 65 -2.76 18.55 -8.01
N GLY A 66 -2.16 18.20 -6.85
CA GLY A 66 -1.94 19.11 -5.73
C GLY A 66 -3.17 19.30 -4.82
N GLN A 67 -4.29 18.63 -5.08
CA GLN A 67 -5.53 18.73 -4.27
C GLN A 67 -5.32 18.40 -2.79
N VAL A 68 -4.34 17.56 -2.48
CA VAL A 68 -4.01 17.12 -1.11
C VAL A 68 -2.67 17.65 -0.61
N ALA A 69 -2.09 18.64 -1.32
CA ALA A 69 -0.81 19.24 -0.94
C ALA A 69 -0.90 19.88 0.46
N GLY A 70 0.10 19.63 1.29
CA GLY A 70 0.14 20.12 2.68
C GLY A 70 -0.78 19.36 3.66
N LEU A 71 -1.61 18.42 3.18
CA LEU A 71 -2.41 17.55 4.03
C LEU A 71 -1.73 16.18 4.22
N VAL A 72 -1.18 15.65 3.13
CA VAL A 72 -0.54 14.33 3.08
C VAL A 72 0.91 14.41 2.63
N ASP A 73 1.74 13.59 3.25
CA ASP A 73 3.08 13.25 2.77
C ASP A 73 3.00 11.87 2.10
N LEU A 74 2.93 11.83 0.77
CA LEU A 74 2.86 10.57 0.03
C LEU A 74 4.22 9.88 0.04
N VAL A 75 4.30 8.77 0.76
CA VAL A 75 5.53 8.00 0.97
C VAL A 75 5.80 7.02 -0.17
N GLY A 76 4.75 6.46 -0.78
CA GLY A 76 4.86 5.52 -1.90
C GLY A 76 3.63 4.64 -2.13
N LEU A 77 3.83 3.56 -2.88
CA LEU A 77 2.83 2.57 -3.29
C LEU A 77 3.26 1.16 -2.86
N VAL A 78 2.34 0.38 -2.31
CA VAL A 78 2.47 -1.06 -2.12
C VAL A 78 1.56 -1.79 -3.10
N LEU A 79 2.16 -2.67 -3.89
CA LEU A 79 1.50 -3.55 -4.84
C LEU A 79 1.43 -4.96 -4.28
N VAL A 80 0.24 -5.42 -3.92
CA VAL A 80 0.01 -6.77 -3.38
C VAL A 80 -0.39 -7.69 -4.52
N ALA A 81 0.32 -8.82 -4.66
CA ALA A 81 0.03 -9.80 -5.71
C ALA A 81 -1.47 -10.18 -5.77
N ASP A 82 -2.06 -10.13 -6.96
CA ASP A 82 -3.46 -10.52 -7.19
C ASP A 82 -3.65 -12.05 -7.20
N ALA A 83 -2.63 -12.78 -7.66
CA ALA A 83 -2.59 -14.23 -7.80
C ALA A 83 -1.16 -14.76 -7.59
N PRO A 84 -0.99 -16.07 -7.31
CA PRO A 84 0.33 -16.69 -7.26
C PRO A 84 1.00 -16.74 -8.63
N GLY A 85 2.33 -16.84 -8.62
CA GLY A 85 3.13 -17.08 -9.82
C GLY A 85 3.49 -15.82 -10.62
N ARG A 86 3.88 -16.03 -11.88
CA ARG A 86 4.41 -14.95 -12.74
C ARG A 86 3.26 -14.16 -13.36
N ARG A 87 3.25 -12.87 -13.10
CA ARG A 87 2.25 -11.95 -13.69
C ARG A 87 2.38 -11.84 -15.22
N PRO A 88 1.25 -11.76 -15.97
CA PRO A 88 1.24 -11.47 -17.41
C PRO A 88 2.06 -10.24 -17.80
N LYS A 89 2.61 -10.22 -19.03
CA LYS A 89 3.52 -9.17 -19.49
C LYS A 89 2.85 -7.80 -19.45
N GLU A 90 1.60 -7.73 -19.87
CA GLU A 90 0.78 -6.53 -19.98
C GLU A 90 0.59 -5.90 -18.59
N LEU A 91 0.31 -6.73 -17.58
CA LEU A 91 0.17 -6.26 -16.19
C LEU A 91 1.52 -5.82 -15.59
N ARG A 92 2.64 -6.45 -15.95
CA ARG A 92 3.98 -5.98 -15.52
C ARG A 92 4.32 -4.62 -16.13
N GLN A 93 3.98 -4.41 -17.40
CA GLN A 93 4.19 -3.11 -18.06
C GLN A 93 3.32 -2.03 -17.42
N LEU A 94 2.06 -2.34 -17.13
CA LEU A 94 1.17 -1.43 -16.42
C LEU A 94 1.66 -1.13 -15.00
N GLU A 95 2.12 -2.15 -14.25
CA GLU A 95 2.76 -1.95 -12.93
C GLU A 95 3.93 -0.99 -13.01
N GLN A 96 4.86 -1.18 -13.97
CA GLN A 96 6.02 -0.30 -14.12
C GLN A 96 5.62 1.15 -14.39
N LEU A 97 4.62 1.35 -15.27
CA LEU A 97 4.11 2.67 -15.57
C LEU A 97 3.45 3.32 -14.36
N VAL A 98 2.62 2.57 -13.62
CA VAL A 98 1.93 3.07 -12.42
C VAL A 98 2.91 3.36 -11.29
N ALA A 99 3.87 2.48 -11.05
CA ALA A 99 4.90 2.64 -10.03
C ALA A 99 5.74 3.91 -10.25
N GLY A 100 6.00 4.29 -11.52
CA GLY A 100 6.70 5.53 -11.87
C GLY A 100 5.95 6.81 -11.46
N GLY A 101 4.66 6.74 -11.13
CA GLY A 101 3.87 7.86 -10.62
C GLY A 101 3.97 8.07 -9.11
N TYR A 102 4.75 7.25 -8.39
CA TYR A 102 4.90 7.30 -6.94
C TYR A 102 6.36 7.55 -6.54
N PRO A 103 6.61 8.19 -5.37
CA PRO A 103 7.97 8.40 -4.89
C PRO A 103 8.76 7.09 -4.66
N ARG A 104 8.06 6.04 -4.23
CA ARG A 104 8.58 4.69 -4.03
C ARG A 104 7.50 3.66 -4.33
N ALA A 105 7.92 2.46 -4.72
CA ALA A 105 7.03 1.33 -4.89
C ALA A 105 7.63 0.06 -4.28
N TRP A 106 6.80 -0.72 -3.58
CA TRP A 106 7.12 -2.04 -3.07
C TRP A 106 6.13 -3.06 -3.63
N THR A 107 6.60 -4.26 -3.95
CA THR A 107 5.75 -5.36 -4.39
C THR A 107 5.76 -6.45 -3.33
N LEU A 108 4.59 -6.81 -2.81
CA LEU A 108 4.41 -7.91 -1.86
C LEU A 108 3.93 -9.17 -2.58
N PRO A 109 4.51 -10.34 -2.26
CA PRO A 109 4.14 -11.59 -2.89
C PRO A 109 2.74 -12.06 -2.46
N TRP A 110 2.22 -13.05 -3.18
CA TRP A 110 1.04 -13.80 -2.75
C TRP A 110 1.41 -14.70 -1.57
N ILE A 111 0.56 -14.73 -0.55
CA ILE A 111 0.69 -15.62 0.62
C ILE A 111 -0.57 -16.48 0.71
N ASP A 112 -0.42 -17.79 0.45
CA ASP A 112 -1.53 -18.73 0.46
C ASP A 112 -2.18 -18.89 1.84
N ALA A 113 -1.39 -18.83 2.92
CA ALA A 113 -1.87 -18.98 4.29
C ALA A 113 -2.95 -17.94 4.66
N TRP A 114 -2.82 -16.71 4.16
CA TRP A 114 -3.76 -15.61 4.44
C TRP A 114 -5.14 -15.80 3.81
N ARG A 115 -5.35 -16.83 2.98
CA ARG A 115 -6.67 -17.20 2.48
C ARG A 115 -7.50 -17.97 3.50
N LEU A 116 -6.83 -18.61 4.46
CA LEU A 116 -7.42 -19.55 5.40
C LEU A 116 -7.71 -18.89 6.76
N GLY A 117 -7.34 -17.63 6.94
CA GLY A 117 -7.55 -16.89 8.16
C GLY A 117 -6.98 -15.48 8.09
N PRO A 118 -7.06 -14.72 9.20
CA PRO A 118 -6.41 -13.42 9.30
C PRO A 118 -4.91 -13.51 9.03
N ALA A 119 -4.34 -12.46 8.44
CA ALA A 119 -2.90 -12.42 8.19
C ALA A 119 -2.09 -12.50 9.49
N ASP A 120 -1.13 -13.43 9.50
CA ASP A 120 -0.19 -13.64 10.60
C ASP A 120 1.19 -13.07 10.24
N PRO A 121 1.83 -12.28 11.13
CA PRO A 121 3.22 -11.85 10.98
C PRO A 121 4.22 -12.99 10.72
N ALA A 122 3.94 -14.21 11.19
CA ALA A 122 4.79 -15.38 10.97
C ALA A 122 4.90 -15.80 9.49
N ASP A 123 3.91 -15.46 8.66
CA ASP A 123 3.91 -15.75 7.23
C ASP A 123 4.66 -14.70 6.39
N MET A 124 5.11 -13.60 7.01
CA MET A 124 5.76 -12.50 6.30
C MET A 124 7.16 -12.87 5.79
N GLY A 125 7.34 -12.73 4.48
CA GLY A 125 8.64 -12.86 3.81
C GLY A 125 9.53 -11.62 3.87
N ARG A 126 10.67 -11.68 3.17
CA ARG A 126 11.69 -10.61 3.13
C ARG A 126 11.15 -9.29 2.57
N GLU A 127 10.24 -9.35 1.61
CA GLU A 127 9.64 -8.18 0.98
C GLU A 127 8.81 -7.37 1.98
N HIS A 128 8.10 -8.06 2.88
CA HIS A 128 7.35 -7.43 3.97
C HIS A 128 8.30 -6.82 4.99
N GLN A 129 9.33 -7.55 5.41
CA GLN A 129 10.33 -7.06 6.37
C GLN A 129 11.04 -5.81 5.83
N ARG A 130 11.40 -5.81 4.54
CA ARG A 130 11.99 -4.65 3.87
C ARG A 130 11.03 -3.47 3.81
N LEU A 131 9.77 -3.70 3.44
CA LEU A 131 8.74 -2.65 3.47
C LEU A 131 8.63 -2.01 4.85
N LEU A 132 8.53 -2.81 5.92
CA LEU A 132 8.41 -2.29 7.28
C LEU A 132 9.66 -1.51 7.70
N ALA A 133 10.85 -2.03 7.41
CA ALA A 133 12.11 -1.35 7.69
C ALA A 133 12.23 0.00 6.95
N ASP A 134 11.93 0.04 5.64
CA ASP A 134 11.97 1.25 4.80
C ASP A 134 10.98 2.33 5.27
N LEU A 135 9.89 1.90 5.93
CA LEU A 135 8.88 2.78 6.50
C LEU A 135 9.13 3.16 7.96
N GLN A 136 10.14 2.55 8.59
CA GLN A 136 10.47 2.65 10.02
C GLN A 136 9.32 2.15 10.92
N LEU A 137 8.68 1.06 10.51
CA LEU A 137 7.64 0.36 11.25
C LEU A 137 8.20 -0.94 11.82
N THR A 138 7.66 -1.36 12.97
CA THR A 138 7.90 -2.69 13.51
C THR A 138 6.79 -3.64 13.09
N ALA A 139 7.06 -4.94 13.05
CA ALA A 139 6.04 -5.96 12.85
C ALA A 139 5.23 -6.18 14.14
N SER A 140 3.98 -6.64 14.00
CA SER A 140 3.19 -7.10 15.14
C SER A 140 3.91 -8.24 15.87
N PRO A 141 3.98 -8.21 17.22
CA PRO A 141 4.47 -9.35 17.97
C PRO A 141 3.55 -10.56 17.75
N ARG A 142 4.12 -11.75 17.92
CA ARG A 142 3.38 -13.02 17.89
C ARG A 142 2.34 -13.08 19.00
#